data_AF-A0A815UTB7-F1
#
_entry.id   AF-A0A815UTB7-F1
#
_cell.length_a   1.000
_cell.length_b   1.000
_cell.length_c   1.000
_cell.angle_alpha   90.00
_cell.angle_beta   90.00
_cell.angle_gamma   90.00
#
_symmetry.space_group_name_H-M   'P 1'
#
loop_
_entity.id
_entity.type
_entity.pdbx_description
1 polymer ?
#
loop_
_entity_poly.entity_id
_entity_poly.type
_entity_poly.pdbx_seq_one_letter_code
_entity_poly.pdbx_strand_id
1 'polypeptide(L)'
;MSPASTSGGSHSGNGSSSSNGKRNGNNYRYRTVNAQSEVDETLFGTPHRLATAAKMRAERQQNQDYQEKTIHNAPKHTGTVKKEFIRHITKDLIRDIIVPEDPTCTSVIIDGATYQRLSHAAHLRPKEIRENEIAESKQNRDSVEEELNRRKKAMQEYDQQRKKNAPLEDIDLEAKEEAEYMLKRANELRQEQEDEVKHLNELILNAKCHAIRDAQILEKHQIKKEMAEEDKRLDMMMEIERLNALKIQEEIERRRHLQAKEGAGMILKQIEENEKEKVYKEEVREQENAAMFDYMQKLQEKDWEDFSKRKDSQKKLAQDLLKANRDIDEQRAVRKQQDRIADLAVLEFQKAKAAREAAQEAEIERKRTEKEKEVARLRAQQERARDIQADKDALRAKREQERREREWREKEKLETIKKKQTEEEMRLAREWQIKNKEQHLAVEAARERAEFERVLKAQLTQAEKERNEELQRMSKRHRFADDLREQIVRHEKQKVEERAAFFDEGVRLDEQARLRRIRLDEIKTQKLNELRRAGVPEKYCADIERKINAPINVNTETTTNAPAVH
;
A
#
# COMPACT_ATOMS: atom_id res chain seq x y z
N MET A 1 -62.42 -61.17 -2.84
CA MET A 1 -63.47 -60.51 -3.64
C MET A 1 -62.79 -59.59 -4.66
N SER A 2 -63.50 -59.18 -5.71
CA SER A 2 -62.95 -58.48 -6.88
C SER A 2 -62.49 -57.04 -6.59
N PRO A 3 -61.61 -56.45 -7.44
CA PRO A 3 -61.07 -55.11 -7.26
C PRO A 3 -61.98 -54.01 -7.84
N ALA A 4 -61.63 -52.74 -7.60
CA ALA A 4 -62.20 -51.58 -8.29
C ALA A 4 -61.10 -50.61 -8.73
N SER A 5 -60.78 -50.63 -10.03
CA SER A 5 -59.87 -49.71 -10.69
C SER A 5 -60.62 -48.90 -11.76
N THR A 6 -60.68 -47.58 -11.61
CA THR A 6 -61.22 -46.66 -12.63
C THR A 6 -60.72 -45.22 -12.40
N SER A 7 -60.65 -44.32 -13.38
CA SER A 7 -60.34 -44.44 -14.83
C SER A 7 -60.39 -43.05 -15.48
N GLY A 8 -59.60 -42.84 -16.54
CA GLY A 8 -59.68 -41.67 -17.43
C GLY A 8 -58.48 -40.71 -17.24
N GLY A 9 -57.89 -40.15 -18.30
CA GLY A 9 -58.22 -40.21 -19.73
C GLY A 9 -58.12 -38.82 -20.36
N SER A 10 -57.89 -38.65 -21.66
CA SER A 10 -57.79 -39.64 -22.76
C SER A 10 -57.34 -38.95 -24.07
N HIS A 11 -56.99 -39.75 -25.10
CA HIS A 11 -56.74 -39.33 -26.52
C HIS A 11 -55.47 -38.48 -26.77
N SER A 12 -54.80 -38.53 -27.93
CA SER A 12 -54.86 -39.40 -29.14
C SER A 12 -53.50 -39.30 -29.88
N GLY A 13 -53.09 -40.20 -30.80
CA GLY A 13 -53.66 -41.47 -31.26
C GLY A 13 -52.91 -42.02 -32.50
N ASN A 14 -53.09 -43.31 -32.81
CA ASN A 14 -52.63 -44.07 -34.00
C ASN A 14 -51.11 -44.13 -34.33
N GLY A 15 -50.63 -45.36 -34.62
CA GLY A 15 -49.29 -45.63 -35.16
C GLY A 15 -48.88 -47.09 -34.91
N SER A 16 -48.93 -47.94 -35.93
CA SER A 16 -48.85 -49.40 -35.77
C SER A 16 -47.44 -50.00 -35.88
N SER A 17 -47.22 -51.08 -35.10
CA SER A 17 -46.43 -52.28 -35.43
C SER A 17 -44.89 -52.24 -35.61
N SER A 18 -44.25 -53.10 -34.81
CA SER A 18 -43.23 -54.11 -35.20
C SER A 18 -41.74 -53.96 -34.75
N SER A 19 -41.26 -55.07 -34.18
CA SER A 19 -39.89 -55.64 -34.17
C SER A 19 -38.64 -54.88 -33.68
N ASN A 20 -38.05 -55.44 -32.61
CA ASN A 20 -36.61 -55.73 -32.41
C ASN A 20 -35.52 -54.82 -33.03
N GLY A 21 -34.78 -54.10 -32.19
CA GLY A 21 -33.46 -53.53 -32.52
C GLY A 21 -32.53 -53.50 -31.30
N LYS A 22 -31.34 -54.12 -31.39
CA LYS A 22 -30.39 -54.25 -30.26
C LYS A 22 -29.35 -53.12 -30.24
N ARG A 23 -28.94 -52.75 -29.00
CA ARG A 23 -27.63 -52.19 -28.61
C ARG A 23 -27.17 -50.90 -29.33
N ASN A 24 -26.99 -49.84 -28.55
CA ASN A 24 -26.14 -48.72 -28.92
C ASN A 24 -24.98 -48.62 -27.92
N GLY A 25 -23.77 -48.32 -28.39
CA GLY A 25 -22.56 -48.19 -27.59
C GLY A 25 -21.69 -47.09 -28.17
N ASN A 26 -21.46 -46.02 -27.40
CA ASN A 26 -20.89 -44.78 -27.93
C ASN A 26 -19.43 -44.95 -28.38
N ASN A 27 -19.12 -44.40 -29.55
CA ASN A 27 -17.77 -44.02 -29.94
C ASN A 27 -17.79 -42.55 -30.37
N TYR A 28 -17.02 -41.70 -29.68
CA TYR A 28 -16.86 -40.31 -30.08
C TYR A 28 -16.05 -40.22 -31.38
N ARG A 29 -16.54 -39.43 -32.35
CA ARG A 29 -15.75 -38.92 -33.48
C ARG A 29 -15.91 -37.41 -33.53
N TYR A 30 -14.78 -36.71 -33.63
CA TYR A 30 -14.77 -35.27 -33.86
C TYR A 30 -15.25 -34.95 -35.28
N ARG A 31 -15.84 -33.76 -35.44
CA ARG A 31 -16.49 -33.30 -36.66
C ARG A 31 -15.55 -32.37 -37.43
N THR A 32 -14.89 -32.89 -38.47
CA THR A 32 -14.05 -32.06 -39.36
C THR A 32 -14.92 -31.04 -40.09
N VAL A 33 -14.53 -29.76 -40.03
CA VAL A 33 -15.24 -28.66 -40.71
C VAL A 33 -14.39 -28.19 -41.89
N ASN A 34 -14.85 -28.53 -43.09
CA ASN A 34 -14.16 -28.36 -44.38
C ASN A 34 -12.89 -29.22 -44.54
N ALA A 35 -12.54 -29.55 -45.79
CA ALA A 35 -11.43 -30.41 -46.18
C ALA A 35 -10.36 -29.70 -47.04
N GLN A 36 -10.60 -28.44 -47.41
CA GLN A 36 -9.63 -27.57 -48.09
C GLN A 36 -9.52 -26.26 -47.30
N SER A 37 -8.39 -26.10 -46.62
CA SER A 37 -7.99 -24.90 -45.89
C SER A 37 -6.49 -24.74 -46.07
N GLU A 38 -6.08 -23.97 -47.07
CA GLU A 38 -4.67 -23.63 -47.29
C GLU A 38 -4.25 -22.63 -46.22
N VAL A 39 -3.64 -23.14 -45.15
CA VAL A 39 -2.97 -22.34 -44.12
C VAL A 39 -1.51 -22.21 -44.51
N ASP A 40 -1.00 -20.99 -44.56
CA ASP A 40 0.42 -20.75 -44.81
C ASP A 40 1.26 -21.15 -43.58
N GLU A 41 1.79 -22.37 -43.60
CA GLU A 41 2.62 -22.90 -42.52
C GLU A 41 3.98 -22.18 -42.39
N THR A 42 4.34 -21.22 -43.25
CA THR A 42 5.53 -20.39 -43.04
C THR A 42 5.36 -19.37 -41.91
N LEU A 43 4.12 -19.03 -41.55
CA LEU A 43 3.81 -18.02 -40.52
C LEU A 43 3.95 -18.54 -39.08
N PHE A 44 3.95 -19.86 -38.88
CA PHE A 44 4.13 -20.50 -37.57
C PHE A 44 5.47 -21.22 -37.51
N GLY A 45 6.37 -20.73 -36.66
CA GLY A 45 7.77 -21.19 -36.59
C GLY A 45 7.92 -22.71 -36.50
N THR A 46 8.81 -23.26 -37.33
CA THR A 46 8.90 -24.71 -37.60
C THR A 46 8.85 -25.57 -36.32
N PRO A 47 7.97 -26.59 -36.24
CA PRO A 47 7.86 -27.43 -35.06
C PRO A 47 9.21 -27.95 -34.57
N HIS A 48 9.48 -27.86 -33.27
CA HIS A 48 10.80 -28.14 -32.67
C HIS A 48 11.37 -29.52 -33.05
N ARG A 49 10.49 -30.51 -33.29
CA ARG A 49 10.84 -31.86 -33.77
C ARG A 49 11.39 -31.89 -35.20
N LEU A 50 10.91 -31.01 -36.08
CA LEU A 50 11.43 -30.85 -37.44
C LEU A 50 12.72 -30.02 -37.45
N ALA A 51 12.81 -28.97 -36.61
CA ALA A 51 14.04 -28.20 -36.43
C ALA A 51 15.21 -29.06 -35.90
N THR A 52 14.95 -29.96 -34.94
CA THR A 52 15.94 -30.93 -34.46
C THR A 52 16.26 -32.00 -35.50
N ALA A 53 15.29 -32.46 -36.29
CA ALA A 53 15.55 -33.37 -37.42
C ALA A 53 16.39 -32.72 -38.52
N ALA A 54 16.22 -31.41 -38.78
CA ALA A 54 17.04 -30.64 -39.72
C ALA A 54 18.47 -30.47 -39.20
N LYS A 55 18.67 -30.10 -37.92
CA LYS A 55 20.00 -30.07 -37.29
C LYS A 55 20.71 -31.41 -37.37
N MET A 56 20.04 -32.50 -36.96
CA MET A 56 20.56 -33.87 -37.09
C MET A 56 20.94 -34.26 -38.52
N ARG A 57 20.37 -33.62 -39.55
CA ARG A 57 20.71 -33.84 -40.96
C ARG A 57 21.94 -33.03 -41.39
N ALA A 58 22.01 -31.76 -40.97
CA ALA A 58 23.14 -30.87 -41.22
C ALA A 58 24.43 -31.33 -40.49
N GLU A 59 24.31 -31.70 -39.21
CA GLU A 59 25.40 -32.29 -38.41
C GLU A 59 25.92 -33.61 -39.02
N ARG A 60 25.05 -34.36 -39.71
CA ARG A 60 25.44 -35.57 -40.46
C ARG A 60 26.21 -35.26 -41.74
N GLN A 61 25.94 -34.13 -42.40
CA GLN A 61 26.62 -33.72 -43.63
C GLN A 61 27.98 -33.09 -43.30
N GLN A 62 28.06 -32.23 -42.28
CA GLN A 62 29.32 -31.60 -41.85
C GLN A 62 30.37 -32.60 -41.29
N ASN A 63 29.96 -33.83 -40.94
CA ASN A 63 30.87 -34.90 -40.51
C ASN A 63 31.34 -35.82 -41.66
N GLN A 64 31.14 -35.48 -42.94
CA GLN A 64 31.66 -36.25 -44.07
C GLN A 64 32.91 -35.65 -44.76
N ASP A 65 33.20 -34.34 -44.57
CA ASP A 65 34.25 -33.64 -45.33
C ASP A 65 35.66 -33.67 -44.70
N TYR A 66 35.86 -34.31 -43.54
CA TYR A 66 37.17 -34.37 -42.86
C TYR A 66 37.52 -35.78 -42.34
N GLN A 67 37.95 -36.66 -43.25
CA GLN A 67 39.23 -37.42 -43.16
C GLN A 67 39.36 -38.49 -44.28
N GLU A 68 39.39 -38.08 -45.55
CA GLU A 68 40.05 -38.91 -46.57
C GLU A 68 41.57 -38.76 -46.47
N LYS A 69 42.25 -39.78 -45.91
CA LYS A 69 43.61 -40.16 -46.34
C LYS A 69 44.01 -41.55 -45.86
N THR A 70 44.37 -42.38 -46.84
CA THR A 70 45.24 -43.57 -46.74
C THR A 70 44.94 -44.60 -45.65
N ILE A 71 44.40 -45.74 -46.06
CA ILE A 71 45.08 -47.05 -45.95
C ILE A 71 44.61 -47.90 -47.13
N HIS A 72 45.55 -48.51 -47.87
CA HIS A 72 45.20 -49.49 -48.91
C HIS A 72 44.68 -50.78 -48.27
N ASN A 73 43.71 -51.44 -48.92
CA ASN A 73 43.51 -52.87 -48.71
C ASN A 73 43.18 -53.58 -50.03
N ALA A 74 43.70 -54.81 -50.14
CA ALA A 74 43.76 -55.60 -51.36
C ALA A 74 42.42 -56.28 -51.69
N PRO A 75 42.19 -56.74 -52.94
CA PRO A 75 40.85 -57.11 -53.39
C PRO A 75 40.37 -58.45 -52.84
N LYS A 76 39.04 -58.57 -52.67
CA LYS A 76 38.36 -59.87 -52.62
C LYS A 76 37.44 -60.01 -53.83
N HIS A 77 37.93 -60.79 -54.78
CA HIS A 77 37.23 -61.24 -55.97
C HIS A 77 36.15 -62.26 -55.59
N THR A 78 34.93 -62.15 -56.14
CA THR A 78 34.26 -63.17 -57.00
C THR A 78 32.75 -62.90 -57.14
N GLY A 79 32.28 -62.84 -58.39
CA GLY A 79 31.01 -63.42 -58.83
C GLY A 79 29.69 -63.06 -58.10
N THR A 80 29.16 -61.85 -58.28
CA THR A 80 27.71 -61.63 -58.14
C THR A 80 26.99 -62.14 -59.39
N VAL A 81 26.41 -63.34 -59.32
CA VAL A 81 25.57 -63.90 -60.38
C VAL A 81 24.40 -62.96 -60.68
N LYS A 82 24.14 -62.67 -61.96
CA LYS A 82 22.97 -61.90 -62.39
C LYS A 82 21.73 -62.77 -62.27
N LYS A 83 21.00 -62.64 -61.15
CA LYS A 83 19.73 -63.35 -60.98
C LYS A 83 18.70 -62.83 -61.98
N GLU A 84 17.96 -63.75 -62.59
CA GLU A 84 16.86 -63.41 -63.49
C GLU A 84 15.60 -63.05 -62.70
N PHE A 85 14.89 -62.03 -63.16
CA PHE A 85 13.66 -61.53 -62.55
C PHE A 85 12.52 -61.67 -63.55
N ILE A 86 11.44 -62.37 -63.17
CA ILE A 86 10.22 -62.43 -63.98
C ILE A 86 9.26 -61.35 -63.50
N ARG A 87 8.92 -60.44 -64.41
CA ARG A 87 8.03 -59.29 -64.16
C ARG A 87 6.57 -59.70 -64.25
N HIS A 88 6.00 -60.08 -63.11
CA HIS A 88 4.61 -60.52 -63.01
C HIS A 88 3.66 -59.31 -62.93
N ILE A 89 2.81 -59.16 -63.94
CA ILE A 89 1.83 -58.07 -64.05
C ILE A 89 0.44 -58.60 -63.69
N THR A 90 -0.17 -58.06 -62.64
CA THR A 90 -1.62 -58.16 -62.40
C THR A 90 -2.26 -56.78 -62.57
N LYS A 91 -3.59 -56.71 -62.65
CA LYS A 91 -4.31 -55.45 -62.98
C LYS A 91 -3.99 -54.28 -62.05
N ASP A 92 -3.68 -54.57 -60.78
CA ASP A 92 -3.56 -53.53 -59.75
C ASP A 92 -2.10 -53.25 -59.32
N LEU A 93 -1.15 -54.19 -59.55
CA LEU A 93 0.29 -53.97 -59.33
C LEU A 93 1.17 -54.87 -60.21
N ILE A 94 2.36 -54.37 -60.54
CA ILE A 94 3.47 -55.10 -61.17
C ILE A 94 4.49 -55.48 -60.08
N ARG A 95 5.02 -56.71 -60.12
CA ARG A 95 6.07 -57.17 -59.20
C ARG A 95 7.16 -57.94 -59.95
N ASP A 96 8.42 -57.64 -59.67
CA ASP A 96 9.56 -58.35 -60.23
C ASP A 96 9.97 -59.46 -59.23
N ILE A 97 9.81 -60.73 -59.63
CA ILE A 97 10.04 -61.90 -58.76
C ILE A 97 11.39 -62.53 -59.12
N ILE A 98 12.27 -62.69 -58.13
CA ILE A 98 13.54 -63.42 -58.25
C ILE A 98 13.23 -64.92 -58.36
N VAL A 99 13.72 -65.56 -59.42
CA VAL A 99 13.70 -67.03 -59.52
C VAL A 99 14.84 -67.61 -58.66
N PRO A 100 14.57 -68.57 -57.75
CA PRO A 100 15.64 -69.31 -57.07
C PRO A 100 16.36 -70.25 -58.04
N GLU A 101 17.68 -70.32 -57.97
CA GLU A 101 18.46 -71.39 -58.61
C GLU A 101 18.40 -72.65 -57.74
N ASP A 102 18.02 -73.79 -58.31
CA ASP A 102 18.03 -75.07 -57.60
C ASP A 102 19.49 -75.52 -57.35
N PRO A 103 19.92 -75.75 -56.09
CA PRO A 103 21.26 -76.21 -55.80
C PRO A 103 21.40 -77.69 -56.17
N THR A 104 22.04 -77.97 -57.30
CA THR A 104 22.43 -79.34 -57.67
C THR A 104 23.37 -79.92 -56.60
N CYS A 105 23.05 -81.13 -56.14
CA CYS A 105 23.72 -81.77 -55.01
C CYS A 105 25.22 -81.99 -55.25
N THR A 106 26.04 -81.07 -54.76
CA THR A 106 27.50 -81.15 -54.75
C THR A 106 27.97 -81.52 -53.34
N SER A 107 28.46 -82.75 -53.19
CA SER A 107 28.98 -83.25 -51.91
C SER A 107 30.32 -82.61 -51.58
N VAL A 108 30.33 -81.70 -50.60
CA VAL A 108 31.56 -81.07 -50.11
C VAL A 108 32.34 -82.06 -49.26
N ILE A 109 33.46 -82.57 -49.80
CA ILE A 109 34.41 -83.39 -49.05
C ILE A 109 35.21 -82.47 -48.12
N ILE A 110 35.04 -82.65 -46.82
CA ILE A 110 35.73 -81.87 -45.77
C ILE A 110 37.02 -82.60 -45.37
N ASP A 111 38.15 -81.90 -45.38
CA ASP A 111 39.43 -82.44 -44.91
C ASP A 111 39.44 -82.72 -43.39
N GLY A 112 40.23 -83.71 -42.96
CA GLY A 112 40.33 -84.16 -41.58
C GLY A 112 40.75 -83.07 -40.59
N ALA A 113 41.64 -82.15 -40.98
CA ALA A 113 42.02 -81.03 -40.12
C ALA A 113 40.88 -80.00 -40.01
N THR A 114 40.13 -79.75 -41.09
CA THR A 114 38.91 -78.93 -41.00
C THR A 114 37.80 -79.59 -40.19
N TYR A 115 37.63 -80.92 -40.27
CA TYR A 115 36.69 -81.67 -39.43
C TYR A 115 37.07 -81.58 -37.94
N GLN A 116 38.35 -81.79 -37.59
CA GLN A 116 38.82 -81.64 -36.21
C GLN A 116 38.65 -80.20 -35.70
N ARG A 117 38.98 -79.18 -36.50
CA ARG A 117 38.77 -77.77 -36.13
C ARG A 117 37.29 -77.44 -35.90
N LEU A 118 36.40 -77.98 -36.73
CA LEU A 118 34.95 -77.84 -36.56
C LEU A 118 34.44 -78.62 -35.34
N SER A 119 34.96 -79.81 -35.07
CA SER A 119 34.61 -80.62 -33.89
C SER A 119 35.00 -79.92 -32.58
N HIS A 120 36.23 -79.39 -32.48
CA HIS A 120 36.66 -78.58 -31.33
C HIS A 120 35.88 -77.27 -31.19
N ALA A 121 35.50 -76.62 -32.29
CA ALA A 121 34.65 -75.42 -32.26
C ALA A 121 33.17 -75.72 -31.93
N ALA A 122 32.70 -76.93 -32.23
CA ALA A 122 31.36 -77.41 -31.91
C ALA A 122 31.24 -77.93 -30.46
N HIS A 123 32.35 -78.05 -29.73
CA HIS A 123 32.32 -78.34 -28.29
C HIS A 123 31.70 -77.16 -27.53
N LEU A 124 30.41 -77.31 -27.20
CA LEU A 124 29.61 -76.30 -26.50
C LEU A 124 30.18 -76.02 -25.10
N ARG A 125 30.97 -74.94 -24.98
CA ARG A 125 31.38 -74.41 -23.68
C ARG A 125 30.14 -74.14 -22.80
N PRO A 126 30.20 -74.41 -21.48
CA PRO A 126 29.13 -74.06 -20.55
C PRO A 126 28.70 -72.60 -20.69
N LYS A 127 27.38 -72.36 -20.63
CA LYS A 127 26.79 -71.02 -20.81
C LYS A 127 27.40 -70.00 -19.85
N GLU A 128 27.55 -70.40 -18.59
CA GLU A 128 28.10 -69.59 -17.49
C GLU A 128 29.47 -68.99 -17.82
N ILE A 129 30.39 -69.79 -18.40
CA ILE A 129 31.73 -69.29 -18.78
C ILE A 129 31.62 -68.24 -19.88
N ARG A 130 30.78 -68.47 -20.88
CA ARG A 130 30.54 -67.53 -21.99
C ARG A 130 29.82 -66.26 -21.53
N GLU A 131 28.90 -66.38 -20.58
CA GLU A 131 28.16 -65.26 -19.99
C GLU A 131 29.08 -64.42 -19.10
N ASN A 132 30.02 -65.04 -18.37
CA ASN A 132 31.07 -64.36 -17.61
C ASN A 132 32.09 -63.67 -18.53
N GLU A 133 32.62 -64.33 -19.57
CA GLU A 133 33.49 -63.71 -20.59
C GLU A 133 32.83 -62.47 -21.23
N ILE A 134 31.51 -62.54 -21.50
CA ILE A 134 30.73 -61.41 -22.03
C ILE A 134 30.48 -60.34 -20.96
N ALA A 135 30.29 -60.70 -19.69
CA ALA A 135 30.11 -59.75 -18.59
C ALA A 135 31.40 -58.97 -18.29
N GLU A 136 32.55 -59.64 -18.21
CA GLU A 136 33.86 -59.01 -18.05
C GLU A 136 34.21 -58.14 -19.27
N SER A 137 33.94 -58.62 -20.49
CA SER A 137 34.14 -57.82 -21.71
C SER A 137 33.27 -56.55 -21.71
N LYS A 138 32.02 -56.63 -21.24
CA LYS A 138 31.16 -55.45 -21.05
C LYS A 138 31.69 -54.53 -19.96
N GLN A 139 31.98 -55.03 -18.75
CA GLN A 139 32.50 -54.22 -17.65
C GLN A 139 33.79 -53.48 -18.02
N ASN A 140 34.71 -54.12 -18.75
CA ASN A 140 35.93 -53.47 -19.25
C ASN A 140 35.66 -52.44 -20.36
N ARG A 141 34.65 -52.67 -21.21
CA ARG A 141 34.24 -51.69 -22.23
C ARG A 141 33.53 -50.48 -21.60
N ASP A 142 32.68 -50.74 -20.63
CA ASP A 142 31.84 -49.75 -19.96
C ASP A 142 32.65 -48.91 -18.96
N SER A 143 33.68 -49.48 -18.31
CA SER A 143 34.62 -48.72 -17.46
C SER A 143 35.52 -47.78 -18.27
N VAL A 144 36.01 -48.22 -19.43
CA VAL A 144 36.73 -47.36 -20.39
C VAL A 144 35.81 -46.29 -20.96
N GLU A 145 34.55 -46.62 -21.27
CA GLU A 145 33.57 -45.63 -21.73
C GLU A 145 33.20 -44.63 -20.62
N GLU A 146 33.15 -45.05 -19.35
CA GLU A 146 33.04 -44.14 -18.19
C GLU A 146 34.24 -43.21 -18.05
N GLU A 147 35.47 -43.71 -18.12
CA GLU A 147 36.68 -42.89 -17.96
C GLU A 147 36.82 -41.86 -19.09
N LEU A 148 36.55 -42.27 -20.33
CA LEU A 148 36.44 -41.36 -21.48
C LEU A 148 35.35 -40.31 -21.28
N ASN A 149 34.18 -40.68 -20.75
CA ASN A 149 33.10 -39.74 -20.46
C ASN A 149 33.43 -38.80 -19.29
N ARG A 150 34.16 -39.25 -18.25
CA ARG A 150 34.67 -38.39 -17.17
C ARG A 150 35.66 -37.36 -17.71
N ARG A 151 36.61 -37.79 -18.55
CA ARG A 151 37.58 -36.89 -19.22
C ARG A 151 36.90 -35.91 -20.17
N LYS A 152 35.85 -36.34 -20.89
CA LYS A 152 35.03 -35.49 -21.77
C LYS A 152 34.23 -34.44 -20.98
N LYS A 153 33.62 -34.82 -19.85
CA LYS A 153 32.93 -33.88 -18.94
C LYS A 153 33.90 -32.84 -18.37
N ALA A 154 35.05 -33.26 -17.84
CA ALA A 154 36.08 -32.35 -17.34
C ALA A 154 36.55 -31.36 -18.42
N MET A 155 36.78 -31.83 -19.66
CA MET A 155 37.12 -30.95 -20.79
C MET A 155 35.98 -29.95 -21.12
N GLN A 156 34.73 -30.39 -21.10
CA GLN A 156 33.57 -29.51 -21.28
C GLN A 156 33.40 -28.50 -20.14
N GLU A 157 33.77 -28.86 -18.91
CA GLU A 157 33.78 -27.95 -17.75
C GLU A 157 34.91 -26.91 -17.88
N TYR A 158 36.12 -27.30 -18.31
CA TYR A 158 37.21 -26.36 -18.57
C TYR A 158 36.90 -25.39 -19.72
N ASP A 159 36.27 -25.83 -20.81
CA ASP A 159 35.86 -24.92 -21.89
C ASP A 159 34.66 -24.04 -21.49
N GLN A 160 33.76 -24.52 -20.62
CA GLN A 160 32.75 -23.65 -20.00
C GLN A 160 33.38 -22.61 -19.07
N GLN A 161 34.41 -22.98 -18.29
CA GLN A 161 35.16 -22.04 -17.45
C GLN A 161 35.90 -21.00 -18.30
N ARG A 162 36.58 -21.40 -19.40
CA ARG A 162 37.20 -20.44 -20.32
C ARG A 162 36.19 -19.50 -20.99
N LYS A 163 34.98 -19.97 -21.31
CA LYS A 163 33.91 -19.10 -21.84
C LYS A 163 33.31 -18.16 -20.79
N LYS A 164 33.24 -18.57 -19.52
CA LYS A 164 32.79 -17.72 -18.39
C LYS A 164 33.85 -16.69 -17.95
N ASN A 165 35.13 -17.05 -18.11
CA ASN A 165 36.27 -16.24 -17.71
C ASN A 165 36.90 -15.47 -18.89
N ALA A 166 36.28 -15.49 -20.07
CA ALA A 166 36.65 -14.61 -21.16
C ALA A 166 36.36 -13.16 -20.75
N PRO A 167 37.25 -12.19 -21.04
CA PRO A 167 36.92 -10.79 -20.91
C PRO A 167 35.76 -10.47 -21.86
N LEU A 168 34.90 -9.53 -21.46
CA LEU A 168 33.89 -8.98 -22.34
C LEU A 168 34.53 -8.13 -23.44
N GLU A 169 33.87 -8.08 -24.59
CA GLU A 169 34.16 -7.10 -25.64
C GLU A 169 33.61 -5.71 -25.22
N ASP A 170 34.19 -4.63 -25.72
CA ASP A 170 33.86 -3.27 -25.27
C ASP A 170 32.36 -2.94 -25.46
N ILE A 171 31.73 -3.49 -26.50
CA ILE A 171 30.29 -3.34 -26.77
C ILE A 171 29.44 -4.02 -25.66
N ASP A 172 29.87 -5.18 -25.15
CA ASP A 172 29.19 -5.85 -24.03
C ASP A 172 29.43 -5.11 -22.69
N LEU A 173 30.53 -4.34 -22.58
CA LEU A 173 30.79 -3.46 -21.44
C LEU A 173 29.89 -2.22 -21.49
N GLU A 174 29.82 -1.52 -22.62
CA GLU A 174 28.88 -0.40 -22.82
C GLU A 174 27.43 -0.83 -22.57
N ALA A 175 26.99 -1.96 -23.15
CA ALA A 175 25.66 -2.51 -22.92
C ALA A 175 25.40 -2.89 -21.45
N LYS A 176 26.43 -3.28 -20.69
CA LYS A 176 26.33 -3.48 -19.24
C LYS A 176 26.25 -2.17 -18.47
N GLU A 177 27.01 -1.15 -18.83
CA GLU A 177 26.93 0.16 -18.19
C GLU A 177 25.57 0.82 -18.43
N GLU A 178 25.01 0.72 -19.64
CA GLU A 178 23.63 1.14 -19.94
C GLU A 178 22.60 0.34 -19.13
N ALA A 179 22.72 -0.99 -19.07
CA ALA A 179 21.81 -1.84 -18.31
C ALA A 179 21.89 -1.56 -16.80
N GLU A 180 23.10 -1.34 -16.26
CA GLU A 180 23.31 -0.92 -14.88
C GLU A 180 22.76 0.48 -14.62
N TYR A 181 22.93 1.44 -15.53
CA TYR A 181 22.38 2.78 -15.40
C TYR A 181 20.85 2.76 -15.41
N MET A 182 20.23 1.99 -16.32
CA MET A 182 18.77 1.77 -16.32
C MET A 182 18.31 1.10 -15.03
N LEU A 183 19.05 0.12 -14.50
CA LEU A 183 18.70 -0.55 -13.24
C LEU A 183 18.89 0.36 -12.01
N LYS A 184 19.94 1.21 -11.98
CA LYS A 184 20.14 2.23 -10.95
C LYS A 184 19.00 3.24 -10.97
N ARG A 185 18.70 3.82 -12.13
CA ARG A 185 17.59 4.77 -12.33
C ARG A 185 16.21 4.19 -12.04
N ALA A 186 15.96 2.92 -12.36
CA ALA A 186 14.72 2.23 -11.99
C ALA A 186 14.63 1.98 -10.47
N ASN A 187 15.76 1.76 -9.79
CA ASN A 187 15.80 1.67 -8.34
C ASN A 187 15.59 3.04 -7.67
N GLU A 188 16.22 4.10 -8.17
CA GLU A 188 16.01 5.49 -7.72
C GLU A 188 14.54 5.89 -7.83
N LEU A 189 13.93 5.70 -9.00
CA LEU A 189 12.49 5.97 -9.21
C LEU A 189 11.60 5.15 -8.27
N ARG A 190 11.96 3.88 -7.99
CA ARG A 190 11.22 3.05 -7.02
C ARG A 190 11.39 3.55 -5.59
N GLN A 191 12.58 4.03 -5.21
CA GLN A 191 12.85 4.59 -3.88
C GLN A 191 12.10 5.92 -3.68
N GLU A 192 12.07 6.80 -4.68
CA GLU A 192 11.28 8.05 -4.63
C GLU A 192 9.75 7.81 -4.62
N GLN A 193 9.30 6.60 -4.91
CA GLN A 193 7.91 6.17 -4.70
C GLN A 193 7.64 5.55 -3.32
N GLU A 194 8.64 5.33 -2.45
CA GLU A 194 8.37 4.98 -1.04
C GLU A 194 7.83 6.23 -0.30
N ASP A 195 6.72 6.10 0.45
CA ASP A 195 5.99 7.27 0.98
C ASP A 195 6.78 8.07 2.03
N GLU A 196 7.67 7.40 2.78
CA GLU A 196 8.63 8.05 3.66
C GLU A 196 9.61 8.95 2.89
N VAL A 197 9.96 8.58 1.66
CA VAL A 197 10.81 9.37 0.76
C VAL A 197 10.01 10.49 0.09
N LYS A 198 8.73 10.28 -0.22
CA LYS A 198 7.83 11.36 -0.67
C LYS A 198 7.68 12.46 0.39
N HIS A 199 7.43 12.10 1.65
CA HIS A 199 7.33 13.08 2.74
C HIS A 199 8.70 13.75 3.04
N LEU A 200 9.81 13.01 2.92
CA LEU A 200 11.14 13.60 2.94
C LEU A 200 11.32 14.67 1.84
N ASN A 201 10.93 14.38 0.60
CA ASN A 201 10.98 15.32 -0.52
C ASN A 201 10.09 16.56 -0.30
N GLU A 202 8.93 16.40 0.35
CA GLU A 202 8.07 17.51 0.80
C GLU A 202 8.78 18.41 1.84
N LEU A 203 9.41 17.82 2.86
CA LEU A 203 10.17 18.56 3.87
C LEU A 203 11.39 19.29 3.25
N ILE A 204 12.08 18.64 2.31
CA ILE A 204 13.19 19.19 1.51
C ILE A 204 12.73 20.41 0.70
N LEU A 205 11.58 20.32 0.03
CA LEU A 205 11.01 21.43 -0.75
C LEU A 205 10.67 22.61 0.17
N ASN A 206 10.00 22.36 1.29
CA ASN A 206 9.66 23.39 2.27
C ASN A 206 10.92 24.09 2.82
N ALA A 207 11.98 23.35 3.15
CA ALA A 207 13.26 23.94 3.59
C ALA A 207 13.90 24.84 2.51
N LYS A 208 13.89 24.43 1.23
CA LYS A 208 14.36 25.28 0.12
C LYS A 208 13.54 26.57 0.02
N CYS A 209 12.20 26.47 0.12
CA CYS A 209 11.33 27.64 0.13
C CYS A 209 11.56 28.58 1.32
N HIS A 210 11.87 28.05 2.51
CA HIS A 210 12.24 28.85 3.68
C HIS A 210 13.61 29.53 3.51
N ALA A 211 14.62 28.81 3.00
CA ALA A 211 15.94 29.39 2.74
C ALA A 211 15.89 30.56 1.74
N ILE A 212 15.11 30.40 0.65
CA ILE A 212 14.86 31.47 -0.33
C ILE A 212 14.13 32.66 0.32
N ARG A 213 13.11 32.38 1.15
CA ARG A 213 12.37 33.44 1.85
C ARG A 213 13.24 34.24 2.82
N ASP A 214 14.08 33.57 3.61
CA ASP A 214 14.98 34.26 4.56
C ASP A 214 16.01 35.11 3.80
N ALA A 215 16.53 34.64 2.65
CA ALA A 215 17.39 35.44 1.77
C ALA A 215 16.66 36.68 1.21
N GLN A 216 15.43 36.53 0.71
CA GLN A 216 14.59 37.65 0.24
C GLN A 216 14.24 38.64 1.35
N ILE A 217 14.09 38.17 2.60
CA ILE A 217 13.86 39.04 3.76
C ILE A 217 15.12 39.87 4.06
N LEU A 218 16.32 39.27 4.00
CA LEU A 218 17.59 39.99 4.18
C LEU A 218 17.82 41.01 3.06
N GLU A 219 17.62 40.62 1.80
CA GLU A 219 17.66 41.49 0.62
C GLU A 219 16.71 42.70 0.79
N LYS A 220 15.46 42.46 1.18
CA LYS A 220 14.48 43.53 1.43
C LYS A 220 14.87 44.46 2.58
N HIS A 221 15.55 43.96 3.61
CA HIS A 221 16.08 44.81 4.68
C HIS A 221 17.26 45.66 4.21
N GLN A 222 18.15 45.10 3.38
CA GLN A 222 19.26 45.83 2.78
C GLN A 222 18.77 46.94 1.85
N ILE A 223 17.86 46.63 0.91
CA ILE A 223 17.22 47.62 0.03
C ILE A 223 16.54 48.72 0.85
N LYS A 224 15.80 48.37 1.92
CA LYS A 224 15.16 49.38 2.78
C LYS A 224 16.18 50.25 3.52
N LYS A 225 17.33 49.71 3.91
CA LYS A 225 18.43 50.46 4.55
C LYS A 225 19.06 51.43 3.57
N GLU A 226 19.36 50.99 2.34
CA GLU A 226 19.95 51.80 1.28
C GLU A 226 19.01 52.94 0.85
N MET A 227 17.72 52.65 0.64
CA MET A 227 16.69 53.67 0.41
C MET A 227 16.67 54.71 1.55
N ALA A 228 16.63 54.27 2.81
CA ALA A 228 16.64 55.16 3.97
C ALA A 228 18.01 55.83 4.26
N GLU A 229 19.03 55.59 3.45
CA GLU A 229 20.31 56.31 3.45
C GLU A 229 20.36 57.36 2.32
N GLU A 230 19.82 57.05 1.14
CA GLU A 230 19.65 58.03 0.06
C GLU A 230 18.51 59.04 0.35
N ASP A 231 17.40 58.63 0.97
CA ASP A 231 16.32 59.55 1.42
C ASP A 231 16.90 60.65 2.34
N LYS A 232 17.75 60.27 3.31
CA LYS A 232 18.43 61.24 4.20
C LYS A 232 19.39 62.16 3.45
N ARG A 233 20.05 61.64 2.41
CA ARG A 233 20.94 62.43 1.56
C ARG A 233 20.15 63.46 0.75
N LEU A 234 18.98 63.09 0.23
CA LEU A 234 18.04 63.99 -0.43
C LEU A 234 17.54 65.06 0.55
N ASP A 235 17.10 64.67 1.75
CA ASP A 235 16.70 65.60 2.82
C ASP A 235 17.81 66.60 3.18
N MET A 236 19.06 66.13 3.32
CA MET A 236 20.21 67.01 3.56
C MET A 236 20.47 67.99 2.41
N MET A 237 20.30 67.57 1.15
CA MET A 237 20.43 68.47 -0.01
C MET A 237 19.29 69.49 -0.09
N MET A 238 18.04 69.07 0.19
CA MET A 238 16.89 69.98 0.28
C MET A 238 17.02 70.99 1.41
N GLU A 239 17.53 70.59 2.58
CA GLU A 239 17.78 71.51 3.70
C GLU A 239 18.91 72.50 3.37
N ILE A 240 19.98 72.07 2.69
CA ILE A 240 21.03 72.97 2.19
C ILE A 240 20.44 73.99 1.20
N GLU A 241 19.59 73.57 0.27
CA GLU A 241 18.90 74.46 -0.67
C GLU A 241 17.96 75.44 0.06
N ARG A 242 17.17 74.96 1.02
CA ARG A 242 16.28 75.79 1.86
C ARG A 242 17.06 76.84 2.65
N LEU A 243 18.19 76.46 3.26
CA LEU A 243 19.06 77.38 3.99
C LEU A 243 19.74 78.40 3.06
N ASN A 244 20.06 78.02 1.82
CA ASN A 244 20.61 78.95 0.84
C ASN A 244 19.53 79.92 0.31
N ALA A 245 18.30 79.46 0.08
CA ALA A 245 17.16 80.31 -0.26
C ALA A 245 16.87 81.33 0.87
N LEU A 246 16.93 80.90 2.13
CA LEU A 246 16.80 81.80 3.29
C LEU A 246 17.91 82.86 3.34
N LYS A 247 19.19 82.49 3.14
CA LYS A 247 20.30 83.47 3.08
C LYS A 247 20.10 84.50 1.95
N ILE A 248 19.63 84.07 0.78
CA ILE A 248 19.32 84.96 -0.35
C ILE A 248 18.18 85.91 0.00
N GLN A 249 17.12 85.42 0.66
CA GLN A 249 16.01 86.25 1.12
C GLN A 249 16.47 87.25 2.19
N GLU A 250 17.27 86.84 3.18
CA GLU A 250 17.88 87.74 4.15
C GLU A 250 18.77 88.80 3.49
N GLU A 251 19.51 88.46 2.43
CA GLU A 251 20.31 89.45 1.68
C GLU A 251 19.44 90.46 0.94
N ILE A 252 18.31 90.02 0.37
CA ILE A 252 17.32 90.90 -0.25
C ILE A 252 16.69 91.81 0.81
N GLU A 253 16.35 91.29 1.98
CA GLU A 253 15.77 92.07 3.09
C GLU A 253 16.78 93.02 3.74
N ARG A 254 18.03 92.58 3.95
CA ARG A 254 19.15 93.44 4.37
C ARG A 254 19.36 94.59 3.37
N ARG A 255 19.32 94.30 2.06
CA ARG A 255 19.44 95.33 0.99
C ARG A 255 18.26 96.30 1.00
N ARG A 256 17.01 95.81 1.12
CA ARG A 256 15.81 96.66 1.26
C ARG A 256 15.85 97.52 2.53
N HIS A 257 16.31 96.99 3.65
CA HIS A 257 16.45 97.71 4.92
C HIS A 257 17.56 98.77 4.87
N LEU A 258 18.66 98.51 4.18
CA LEU A 258 19.68 99.54 3.89
C LEU A 258 19.12 100.66 3.00
N GLN A 259 18.44 100.31 1.90
CA GLN A 259 17.76 101.29 1.04
C GLN A 259 16.69 102.10 1.78
N ALA A 260 15.94 101.48 2.70
CA ALA A 260 14.98 102.16 3.56
C ALA A 260 15.67 103.12 4.55
N LYS A 261 16.84 102.76 5.09
CA LYS A 261 17.66 103.66 5.92
C LYS A 261 18.26 104.82 5.12
N GLU A 262 18.71 104.57 3.90
CA GLU A 262 19.21 105.60 2.98
C GLU A 262 18.08 106.58 2.62
N GLY A 263 16.89 106.07 2.25
CA GLY A 263 15.70 106.87 1.99
C GLY A 263 15.23 107.66 3.22
N ALA A 264 15.20 107.04 4.41
CA ALA A 264 14.92 107.76 5.65
C ALA A 264 15.96 108.85 5.96
N GLY A 265 17.24 108.59 5.66
CA GLY A 265 18.32 109.59 5.77
C GLY A 265 18.18 110.74 4.78
N MET A 266 17.67 110.50 3.56
CA MET A 266 17.31 111.55 2.61
C MET A 266 16.11 112.37 3.10
N ILE A 267 15.07 111.71 3.62
CA ILE A 267 13.90 112.39 4.20
C ILE A 267 14.30 113.25 5.41
N LEU A 268 15.17 112.75 6.29
CA LEU A 268 15.69 113.52 7.43
C LEU A 268 16.48 114.75 6.99
N LYS A 269 17.34 114.65 5.96
CA LYS A 269 18.00 115.83 5.36
C LYS A 269 17.00 116.80 4.76
N GLN A 270 15.97 116.29 4.09
CA GLN A 270 14.93 117.12 3.48
C GLN A 270 14.06 117.82 4.55
N ILE A 271 13.85 117.19 5.72
CA ILE A 271 13.27 117.84 6.89
C ILE A 271 14.22 118.91 7.44
N GLU A 272 15.51 118.62 7.61
CA GLU A 272 16.53 119.57 8.08
C GLU A 272 16.67 120.79 7.14
N GLU A 273 16.56 120.58 5.82
CA GLU A 273 16.53 121.63 4.79
C GLU A 273 15.22 122.45 4.86
N ASN A 274 14.06 121.81 5.00
CA ASN A 274 12.78 122.48 5.19
C ASN A 274 12.72 123.25 6.52
N GLU A 275 13.36 122.76 7.59
CA GLU A 275 13.47 123.43 8.88
C GLU A 275 14.39 124.66 8.79
N LYS A 276 15.51 124.57 8.08
CA LYS A 276 16.36 125.74 7.76
C LYS A 276 15.62 126.76 6.89
N GLU A 277 14.87 126.32 5.89
CA GLU A 277 14.06 127.20 5.05
C GLU A 277 12.89 127.83 5.84
N LYS A 278 12.32 127.09 6.80
CA LYS A 278 11.32 127.60 7.74
C LYS A 278 11.91 128.65 8.69
N VAL A 279 13.08 128.39 9.28
CA VAL A 279 13.81 129.37 10.12
C VAL A 279 14.13 130.61 9.30
N TYR A 280 14.65 130.48 8.08
CA TYR A 280 14.91 131.62 7.19
C TYR A 280 13.63 132.41 6.85
N LYS A 281 12.50 131.72 6.61
CA LYS A 281 11.19 132.37 6.44
C LYS A 281 10.66 133.02 7.72
N GLU A 282 11.06 132.53 8.90
CA GLU A 282 10.74 133.13 10.19
C GLU A 282 11.65 134.34 10.48
N GLU A 283 12.94 134.30 10.14
CA GLU A 283 13.85 135.46 10.15
C GLU A 283 13.39 136.58 9.20
N VAL A 284 12.96 136.24 7.98
CA VAL A 284 12.38 137.22 7.04
C VAL A 284 11.08 137.79 7.61
N ARG A 285 10.21 136.96 8.20
CA ARG A 285 9.01 137.46 8.90
C ARG A 285 9.34 138.29 10.13
N GLU A 286 10.43 138.03 10.84
CA GLU A 286 10.86 138.88 11.96
C GLU A 286 11.39 140.23 11.48
N GLN A 287 12.04 140.29 10.31
CA GLN A 287 12.42 141.55 9.66
C GLN A 287 11.17 142.32 9.16
N GLU A 288 10.21 141.64 8.54
CA GLU A 288 8.91 142.22 8.15
C GLU A 288 8.10 142.67 9.37
N ASN A 289 8.07 141.87 10.44
CA ASN A 289 7.39 142.18 11.71
C ASN A 289 8.08 143.33 12.45
N ALA A 290 9.41 143.46 12.37
CA ALA A 290 10.14 144.59 12.95
C ALA A 290 9.83 145.88 12.16
N ALA A 291 9.86 145.84 10.83
CA ALA A 291 9.44 146.97 10.00
C ALA A 291 7.95 147.33 10.20
N MET A 292 7.09 146.32 10.40
CA MET A 292 5.68 146.50 10.77
C MET A 292 5.54 147.03 12.20
N PHE A 293 6.39 146.65 13.15
CA PHE A 293 6.38 147.17 14.52
C PHE A 293 6.83 148.64 14.54
N ASP A 294 7.88 148.99 13.80
CA ASP A 294 8.31 150.37 13.58
C ASP A 294 7.23 151.24 12.91
N TYR A 295 6.36 150.65 12.08
CA TYR A 295 5.20 151.30 11.50
C TYR A 295 4.03 151.38 12.49
N MET A 296 3.78 150.29 13.23
CA MET A 296 2.74 150.18 14.24
C MET A 296 3.02 151.09 15.45
N GLN A 297 4.28 151.34 15.81
CA GLN A 297 4.65 152.27 16.87
C GLN A 297 4.32 153.71 16.46
N LYS A 298 4.65 154.10 15.21
CA LYS A 298 4.27 155.39 14.60
C LYS A 298 2.76 155.55 14.41
N LEU A 299 2.00 154.45 14.46
CA LEU A 299 0.54 154.45 14.50
C LEU A 299 0.02 154.48 15.95
N GLN A 300 0.62 153.74 16.87
CA GLN A 300 0.28 153.70 18.29
C GLN A 300 0.54 155.03 19.00
N GLU A 301 1.52 155.81 18.57
CA GLU A 301 1.71 157.19 19.05
C GLU A 301 0.46 158.04 18.73
N LYS A 302 -0.09 157.91 17.52
CA LYS A 302 -1.34 158.58 17.09
C LYS A 302 -2.58 157.99 17.76
N ASP A 303 -2.65 156.66 17.88
CA ASP A 303 -3.74 155.99 18.59
C ASP A 303 -3.70 156.26 20.10
N TRP A 304 -2.57 156.68 20.68
CA TRP A 304 -2.52 157.17 22.07
C TRP A 304 -3.22 158.52 22.21
N GLU A 305 -2.95 159.44 21.26
CA GLU A 305 -3.66 160.73 21.16
C GLU A 305 -5.17 160.51 21.04
N ASP A 306 -5.63 159.46 20.34
CA ASP A 306 -7.05 159.11 20.20
C ASP A 306 -7.64 158.25 21.34
N PHE A 307 -6.87 157.32 21.92
CA PHE A 307 -7.33 156.49 23.04
C PHE A 307 -7.53 157.31 24.31
N SER A 308 -6.71 158.35 24.52
CA SER A 308 -6.94 159.34 25.59
C SER A 308 -8.33 159.98 25.48
N LYS A 309 -8.85 160.19 24.26
CA LYS A 309 -10.20 160.74 24.01
C LYS A 309 -11.31 159.69 24.24
N ARG A 310 -11.01 158.39 24.17
CA ARG A 310 -11.98 157.28 24.33
C ARG A 310 -12.13 156.77 25.76
N LYS A 311 -11.05 156.73 26.56
CA LYS A 311 -11.05 156.07 27.89
C LYS A 311 -12.06 156.65 28.87
N ASP A 312 -12.36 157.95 28.75
CA ASP A 312 -13.36 158.66 29.57
C ASP A 312 -14.81 158.23 29.30
N SER A 313 -15.06 157.52 28.19
CA SER A 313 -16.39 157.00 27.86
C SER A 313 -16.72 155.66 28.54
N GLN A 314 -15.76 154.73 28.63
CA GLN A 314 -16.08 153.30 28.81
C GLN A 314 -16.29 152.85 30.27
N LYS A 315 -15.84 153.61 31.28
CA LYS A 315 -16.00 153.26 32.72
C LYS A 315 -17.47 153.07 33.17
N LYS A 316 -18.44 153.43 32.32
CA LYS A 316 -19.88 153.56 32.63
C LYS A 316 -20.70 152.27 32.45
N LEU A 317 -20.11 151.15 32.02
CA LEU A 317 -20.86 149.97 31.51
C LEU A 317 -20.63 148.63 32.24
N ALA A 318 -19.58 148.47 33.05
CA ALA A 318 -19.05 147.14 33.37
C ALA A 318 -19.65 146.42 34.60
N GLN A 319 -20.67 146.96 35.28
CA GLN A 319 -21.06 146.51 36.63
C GLN A 319 -22.15 145.42 36.69
N ASP A 320 -22.76 145.04 35.56
CA ASP A 320 -24.09 144.39 35.59
C ASP A 320 -24.09 142.84 35.52
N LEU A 321 -23.04 142.20 35.00
CA LEU A 321 -23.12 140.80 34.51
C LEU A 321 -22.89 139.66 35.54
N LEU A 322 -22.35 139.94 36.73
CA LEU A 322 -21.62 138.93 37.53
C LEU A 322 -22.47 137.87 38.30
N LYS A 323 -23.77 137.72 38.00
CA LYS A 323 -24.73 137.01 38.88
C LYS A 323 -25.20 135.61 38.41
N ALA A 324 -24.92 135.17 37.19
CA ALA A 324 -25.71 134.12 36.53
C ALA A 324 -25.20 132.65 36.62
N ASN A 325 -23.98 132.38 37.10
CA ASN A 325 -23.24 131.15 36.75
C ASN A 325 -23.20 130.01 37.80
N ARG A 326 -24.13 129.91 38.77
CA ARG A 326 -23.98 128.97 39.92
C ARG A 326 -24.74 127.64 39.86
N ASP A 327 -25.65 127.46 38.91
CA ASP A 327 -26.77 126.51 39.11
C ASP A 327 -26.66 125.17 38.33
N ILE A 328 -25.46 124.74 37.90
CA ILE A 328 -25.30 123.72 36.83
C ILE A 328 -24.82 122.31 37.28
N ASP A 329 -24.09 122.16 38.39
CA ASP A 329 -23.19 120.99 38.57
C ASP A 329 -23.81 119.65 39.05
N GLU A 330 -25.02 119.63 39.61
CA GLU A 330 -25.45 118.50 40.48
C GLU A 330 -25.82 117.17 39.77
N GLN A 331 -26.09 117.16 38.45
CA GLN A 331 -26.81 116.04 37.81
C GLN A 331 -26.00 114.75 37.49
N ARG A 332 -24.69 114.67 37.77
CA ARG A 332 -23.80 113.66 37.12
C ARG A 332 -23.70 112.26 37.76
N ALA A 333 -24.19 112.03 38.98
CA ALA A 333 -23.72 110.89 39.79
C ALA A 333 -24.29 109.48 39.46
N VAL A 334 -25.46 109.36 38.84
CA VAL A 334 -26.31 108.14 38.97
C VAL A 334 -25.88 106.93 38.11
N ARG A 335 -25.15 107.11 37.01
CA ARG A 335 -25.07 106.11 35.90
C ARG A 335 -24.17 104.87 36.12
N LYS A 336 -23.65 104.57 37.32
CA LYS A 336 -22.41 103.75 37.46
C LYS A 336 -22.54 102.38 38.14
N GLN A 337 -23.70 101.72 38.14
CA GLN A 337 -23.93 100.47 38.90
C GLN A 337 -24.39 99.22 38.11
N GLN A 338 -24.64 99.28 36.80
CA GLN A 338 -25.37 98.22 36.10
C GLN A 338 -24.53 97.07 35.51
N ASP A 339 -23.23 97.27 35.24
CA ASP A 339 -22.46 96.41 34.32
C ASP A 339 -21.90 95.09 34.90
N ARG A 340 -22.37 94.63 36.08
CA ARG A 340 -21.63 93.64 36.91
C ARG A 340 -22.18 92.20 36.91
N ILE A 341 -23.08 91.86 35.99
CA ILE A 341 -23.92 90.64 36.06
C ILE A 341 -23.67 89.61 34.92
N ALA A 342 -22.90 89.97 33.87
CA ALA A 342 -22.92 89.24 32.59
C ALA A 342 -22.16 87.89 32.54
N ASP A 343 -21.12 87.68 33.36
CA ASP A 343 -20.01 86.79 32.95
C ASP A 343 -20.05 85.33 33.45
N LEU A 344 -21.11 84.87 34.14
CA LEU A 344 -21.13 83.55 34.81
C LEU A 344 -21.72 82.38 34.00
N ALA A 345 -22.28 82.60 32.81
CA ALA A 345 -23.17 81.63 32.16
C ALA A 345 -22.53 80.59 31.22
N VAL A 346 -21.20 80.64 30.96
CA VAL A 346 -20.58 79.96 29.79
C VAL A 346 -19.92 78.60 30.11
N LEU A 347 -19.73 78.25 31.39
CA LEU A 347 -18.84 77.14 31.79
C LEU A 347 -19.45 75.72 31.85
N GLU A 348 -20.77 75.56 31.84
CA GLU A 348 -21.38 74.26 32.18
C GLU A 348 -21.55 73.28 31.00
N PHE A 349 -21.65 73.78 29.76
CA PHE A 349 -22.10 72.97 28.61
C PHE A 349 -21.11 71.87 28.16
N GLN A 350 -19.82 72.00 28.46
CA GLN A 350 -18.79 71.11 27.90
C GLN A 350 -18.63 69.77 28.63
N LYS A 351 -19.17 69.59 29.84
CA LYS A 351 -19.01 68.35 30.63
C LYS A 351 -19.86 67.17 30.16
N ALA A 352 -20.91 67.39 29.37
CA ALA A 352 -21.93 66.36 29.10
C ALA A 352 -21.56 65.33 28.02
N LYS A 353 -20.52 65.56 27.20
CA LYS A 353 -20.29 64.77 25.98
C LYS A 353 -19.43 63.51 26.16
N ALA A 354 -18.50 63.50 27.12
CA ALA A 354 -17.47 62.45 27.22
C ALA A 354 -17.93 61.12 27.88
N ALA A 355 -19.12 61.08 28.48
CA ALA A 355 -19.52 60.01 29.40
C ALA A 355 -20.31 58.84 28.75
N ARG A 356 -20.38 58.74 27.41
CA ARG A 356 -21.33 57.84 26.73
C ARG A 356 -20.71 56.78 25.80
N GLU A 357 -19.42 56.86 25.48
CA GLU A 357 -18.78 55.96 24.49
C GLU A 357 -17.93 54.85 25.11
N ALA A 358 -17.46 55.00 26.36
CA ALA A 358 -16.63 54.03 27.08
C ALA A 358 -17.36 52.74 27.55
N ALA A 359 -18.51 52.40 26.95
CA ALA A 359 -19.43 51.37 27.44
C ALA A 359 -19.71 50.23 26.44
N GLN A 360 -19.07 50.21 25.26
CA GLN A 360 -19.36 49.19 24.23
C GLN A 360 -18.69 47.82 24.47
N GLU A 361 -17.40 47.80 24.81
CA GLU A 361 -16.55 46.67 24.37
C GLU A 361 -16.34 45.54 25.40
N ALA A 362 -16.93 45.63 26.61
CA ALA A 362 -16.58 44.73 27.71
C ALA A 362 -17.45 43.45 27.87
N GLU A 363 -18.63 43.37 27.26
CA GLU A 363 -19.62 42.32 27.62
C GLU A 363 -19.74 41.12 26.65
N ILE A 364 -19.17 41.20 25.45
CA ILE A 364 -19.49 40.24 24.37
C ILE A 364 -18.65 38.94 24.42
N GLU A 365 -17.41 38.97 24.92
CA GLU A 365 -16.49 37.82 24.76
C GLU A 365 -16.56 36.72 25.83
N ARG A 366 -17.33 36.90 26.93
CA ARG A 366 -17.13 36.07 28.15
C ARG A 366 -18.17 35.00 28.50
N LYS A 367 -19.12 34.68 27.60
CA LYS A 367 -20.26 33.77 27.90
C LYS A 367 -20.59 32.73 26.82
N ARG A 368 -19.61 32.22 26.06
CA ARG A 368 -19.86 31.20 25.00
C ARG A 368 -19.01 29.93 25.04
N THR A 369 -17.93 29.89 25.83
CA THR A 369 -16.92 28.81 25.85
C THR A 369 -17.11 27.79 27.00
N GLU A 370 -18.34 27.66 27.52
CA GLU A 370 -18.64 26.91 28.76
C GLU A 370 -19.63 25.73 28.55
N LYS A 371 -19.91 25.33 27.31
CA LYS A 371 -20.95 24.33 26.98
C LYS A 371 -20.50 23.23 26.00
N GLU A 372 -19.38 22.54 26.25
CA GLU A 372 -18.92 21.50 25.31
C GLU A 372 -18.19 20.26 25.89
N LYS A 373 -17.94 20.12 27.20
CA LYS A 373 -17.16 18.99 27.76
C LYS A 373 -17.60 18.49 29.15
N GLU A 374 -18.71 17.74 29.25
CA GLU A 374 -19.10 17.07 30.52
C GLU A 374 -19.74 15.67 30.37
N VAL A 375 -20.57 15.40 29.35
CA VAL A 375 -21.35 14.13 29.27
C VAL A 375 -20.68 13.07 28.38
N ALA A 376 -19.39 12.83 28.58
CA ALA A 376 -18.63 11.73 27.97
C ALA A 376 -18.18 10.69 29.04
N ARG A 377 -18.90 10.60 30.17
CA ARG A 377 -18.37 10.03 31.43
C ARG A 377 -19.22 8.96 32.14
N LEU A 378 -20.19 8.33 31.46
CA LEU A 378 -20.75 7.04 31.87
C LEU A 378 -20.68 6.09 30.66
N ARG A 379 -19.81 5.07 30.64
CA ARG A 379 -19.70 3.89 31.53
C ARG A 379 -21.00 3.08 31.54
N ALA A 380 -21.05 1.93 30.88
CA ALA A 380 -20.33 0.66 31.16
C ALA A 380 -21.01 -0.15 32.28
N GLN A 381 -21.98 -0.96 31.85
CA GLN A 381 -22.72 -1.98 32.59
C GLN A 381 -23.46 -2.82 31.50
N GLN A 382 -22.79 -3.67 30.71
CA GLN A 382 -22.03 -4.87 31.08
C GLN A 382 -22.91 -5.96 31.73
N GLU A 383 -22.79 -7.18 31.19
CA GLU A 383 -23.21 -8.49 31.73
C GLU A 383 -24.70 -8.77 32.01
N ARG A 384 -25.31 -9.61 31.14
CA ARG A 384 -26.14 -10.77 31.54
C ARG A 384 -26.37 -11.74 30.36
N ALA A 385 -25.37 -12.57 30.11
CA ALA A 385 -25.52 -13.84 29.41
C ALA A 385 -25.01 -14.94 30.36
N ARG A 386 -25.59 -16.16 30.28
CA ARG A 386 -25.37 -17.30 31.19
C ARG A 386 -25.97 -17.05 32.60
N ASP A 387 -26.76 -17.93 33.24
CA ASP A 387 -27.06 -19.36 33.02
C ASP A 387 -28.52 -19.72 33.39
N ILE A 388 -28.93 -20.96 33.03
CA ILE A 388 -29.74 -21.94 33.81
C ILE A 388 -30.45 -22.91 32.84
N GLN A 389 -29.96 -24.15 32.81
CA GLN A 389 -30.64 -25.32 32.22
C GLN A 389 -30.25 -26.54 33.06
N ALA A 390 -31.17 -27.07 33.88
CA ALA A 390 -30.87 -28.16 34.82
C ALA A 390 -32.08 -29.03 35.26
N ASP A 391 -32.88 -28.57 36.23
CA ASP A 391 -33.33 -29.48 37.32
C ASP A 391 -34.77 -30.07 37.29
N LYS A 392 -35.36 -30.44 36.15
CA LYS A 392 -36.69 -31.13 36.15
C LYS A 392 -36.84 -32.32 35.20
N ASP A 393 -36.20 -33.41 35.60
CA ASP A 393 -36.44 -34.77 35.08
C ASP A 393 -37.32 -35.60 36.07
N ALA A 394 -37.62 -36.85 35.71
CA ALA A 394 -38.07 -37.96 36.58
C ALA A 394 -39.36 -37.85 37.44
N LEU A 395 -40.44 -38.55 37.03
CA LEU A 395 -41.29 -39.46 37.87
C LEU A 395 -42.61 -39.86 37.15
N ARG A 396 -42.70 -41.08 36.56
CA ARG A 396 -43.99 -41.64 36.07
C ARG A 396 -44.04 -43.17 35.83
N ALA A 397 -43.50 -44.01 36.73
CA ALA A 397 -43.30 -45.45 36.49
C ALA A 397 -44.18 -46.43 37.33
N LYS A 398 -44.89 -47.33 36.62
CA LYS A 398 -45.34 -48.74 36.92
C LYS A 398 -45.78 -49.20 38.34
N ARG A 399 -46.88 -49.99 38.41
CA ARG A 399 -47.03 -51.27 39.18
C ARG A 399 -48.38 -52.04 38.97
N GLU A 400 -48.47 -53.27 39.51
CA GLU A 400 -49.64 -54.20 39.71
C GLU A 400 -50.43 -54.77 38.48
N GLN A 401 -51.29 -55.82 38.54
CA GLN A 401 -51.45 -57.12 39.29
C GLN A 401 -52.77 -57.83 38.79
N GLU A 402 -53.04 -59.14 38.55
CA GLU A 402 -52.36 -60.46 38.61
C GLU A 402 -52.86 -61.46 39.73
N ARG A 403 -53.74 -62.47 39.44
CA ARG A 403 -54.09 -63.63 40.34
C ARG A 403 -55.16 -64.67 39.84
N ARG A 404 -55.10 -65.94 40.36
CA ARG A 404 -56.14 -67.05 40.55
C ARG A 404 -56.19 -68.30 39.59
N GLU A 405 -56.54 -69.50 40.14
CA GLU A 405 -56.14 -70.87 39.63
C GLU A 405 -56.82 -72.14 40.33
N ARG A 406 -56.58 -73.40 39.83
CA ARG A 406 -56.70 -74.83 40.40
C ARG A 406 -58.04 -75.64 40.27
N GLU A 407 -58.25 -76.99 40.43
CA GLU A 407 -57.56 -78.23 40.97
C GLU A 407 -58.18 -79.62 40.44
N TRP A 408 -57.81 -80.88 40.87
CA TRP A 408 -58.27 -82.23 40.30
C TRP A 408 -58.16 -83.55 41.19
N ARG A 409 -58.64 -84.78 40.78
CA ARG A 409 -58.22 -86.22 41.16
C ARG A 409 -59.24 -87.39 40.85
N GLU A 410 -58.85 -88.70 40.63
CA GLU A 410 -59.71 -89.97 40.71
C GLU A 410 -59.09 -91.41 40.38
N LYS A 411 -59.72 -92.52 40.87
CA LYS A 411 -59.88 -94.02 40.52
C LYS A 411 -58.79 -95.11 40.16
N GLU A 412 -59.18 -96.43 40.23
CA GLU A 412 -58.33 -97.69 40.18
C GLU A 412 -59.09 -99.08 39.95
N LYS A 413 -58.37 -100.22 39.67
CA LYS A 413 -58.66 -101.71 39.90
C LYS A 413 -59.33 -102.70 38.85
N LEU A 414 -58.74 -103.91 38.54
CA LEU A 414 -59.41 -105.28 38.34
C LEU A 414 -58.58 -106.55 37.86
N GLU A 415 -59.28 -107.73 37.76
CA GLU A 415 -59.17 -108.98 36.90
C GLU A 415 -58.07 -110.12 37.03
N THR A 416 -58.27 -111.31 36.38
CA THR A 416 -57.73 -112.68 36.76
C THR A 416 -57.51 -113.76 35.61
N ILE A 417 -57.13 -115.04 35.93
CA ILE A 417 -56.61 -116.24 35.15
C ILE A 417 -56.50 -116.24 33.61
N LYS A 418 -57.39 -115.60 32.84
CA LYS A 418 -57.05 -115.26 31.45
C LYS A 418 -55.71 -114.53 31.43
N LYS A 419 -55.54 -113.64 32.43
CA LYS A 419 -54.28 -113.02 32.86
C LYS A 419 -53.06 -113.96 32.86
N LYS A 420 -53.21 -115.28 33.12
CA LYS A 420 -52.12 -116.27 33.20
C LYS A 420 -51.67 -116.89 31.88
N GLN A 421 -52.59 -117.29 30.99
CA GLN A 421 -52.20 -117.73 29.64
C GLN A 421 -51.88 -116.52 28.75
N THR A 422 -52.61 -115.41 28.92
CA THR A 422 -52.13 -114.14 28.40
C THR A 422 -50.83 -113.71 29.07
N GLU A 423 -50.48 -114.13 30.30
CA GLU A 423 -49.14 -113.84 30.87
C GLU A 423 -48.05 -114.60 30.14
N GLU A 424 -48.25 -115.85 29.71
CA GLU A 424 -47.21 -116.57 28.96
C GLU A 424 -47.11 -116.10 27.50
N GLU A 425 -48.23 -115.83 26.83
CA GLU A 425 -48.22 -115.20 25.50
C GLU A 425 -47.72 -113.76 25.56
N MET A 426 -48.15 -112.96 26.54
CA MET A 426 -47.57 -111.64 26.83
C MET A 426 -46.19 -111.74 27.43
N ARG A 427 -45.69 -112.90 27.87
CA ARG A 427 -44.30 -113.08 28.31
C ARG A 427 -43.42 -113.36 27.12
N LEU A 428 -43.80 -114.22 26.19
CA LEU A 428 -43.07 -114.39 24.93
C LEU A 428 -43.15 -113.11 24.09
N ALA A 429 -44.32 -112.47 24.03
CA ALA A 429 -44.47 -111.16 23.40
C ALA A 429 -43.76 -110.05 24.19
N ARG A 430 -43.66 -110.09 25.53
CA ARG A 430 -42.79 -109.16 26.29
C ARG A 430 -41.32 -109.47 26.07
N GLU A 431 -40.87 -110.72 26.01
CA GLU A 431 -39.46 -111.05 25.77
C GLU A 431 -39.06 -110.65 24.34
N TRP A 432 -39.96 -110.79 23.37
CA TRP A 432 -39.80 -110.27 22.00
C TRP A 432 -39.88 -108.74 21.93
N GLN A 433 -40.84 -108.12 22.63
CA GLN A 433 -40.98 -106.66 22.71
C GLN A 433 -39.86 -106.01 23.53
N ILE A 434 -39.29 -106.71 24.51
CA ILE A 434 -38.09 -106.31 25.27
C ILE A 434 -36.88 -106.40 24.34
N LYS A 435 -36.68 -107.51 23.61
CA LYS A 435 -35.57 -107.62 22.64
C LYS A 435 -35.67 -106.59 21.51
N ASN A 436 -36.87 -106.34 20.98
CA ASN A 436 -37.08 -105.28 19.99
C ASN A 436 -36.93 -103.88 20.61
N LYS A 437 -37.40 -103.65 21.85
CA LYS A 437 -37.20 -102.38 22.55
C LYS A 437 -35.74 -102.17 22.94
N GLU A 438 -34.99 -103.22 23.24
CA GLU A 438 -33.55 -103.21 23.49
C GLU A 438 -32.77 -102.91 22.20
N GLN A 439 -33.15 -103.53 21.08
CA GLN A 439 -32.60 -103.17 19.76
C GLN A 439 -32.98 -101.74 19.33
N HIS A 440 -34.22 -101.30 19.55
CA HIS A 440 -34.64 -99.92 19.28
C HIS A 440 -33.88 -98.94 20.19
N LEU A 441 -33.81 -99.17 21.49
CA LEU A 441 -33.01 -98.36 22.44
C LEU A 441 -31.52 -98.36 22.09
N ALA A 442 -30.97 -99.46 21.58
CA ALA A 442 -29.58 -99.51 21.11
C ALA A 442 -29.37 -98.68 19.83
N VAL A 443 -30.32 -98.72 18.89
CA VAL A 443 -30.31 -97.90 17.66
C VAL A 443 -30.59 -96.43 17.96
N GLU A 444 -31.47 -96.12 18.91
CA GLU A 444 -31.75 -94.77 19.41
C GLU A 444 -30.54 -94.22 20.15
N ALA A 445 -29.95 -94.95 21.10
CA ALA A 445 -28.71 -94.54 21.77
C ALA A 445 -27.51 -94.42 20.81
N ALA A 446 -27.45 -95.22 19.74
CA ALA A 446 -26.45 -95.06 18.69
C ALA A 446 -26.69 -93.80 17.84
N ARG A 447 -27.96 -93.48 17.52
CA ARG A 447 -28.34 -92.21 16.89
C ARG A 447 -28.03 -91.03 17.79
N GLU A 448 -28.44 -91.05 19.05
CA GLU A 448 -28.18 -89.99 20.04
C GLU A 448 -26.68 -89.75 20.22
N ARG A 449 -25.85 -90.80 20.25
CA ARG A 449 -24.39 -90.66 20.25
C ARG A 449 -23.86 -90.01 18.97
N ALA A 450 -24.35 -90.40 17.80
CA ALA A 450 -23.94 -89.81 16.52
C ALA A 450 -24.40 -88.36 16.36
N GLU A 451 -25.62 -88.03 16.81
CA GLU A 451 -26.18 -86.67 16.90
C GLU A 451 -25.36 -85.83 17.88
N PHE A 452 -25.07 -86.36 19.09
CA PHE A 452 -24.26 -85.70 20.11
C PHE A 452 -22.82 -85.44 19.61
N GLU A 453 -22.17 -86.44 19.00
CA GLU A 453 -20.86 -86.25 18.35
C GLU A 453 -20.89 -85.19 17.24
N ARG A 454 -21.97 -85.15 16.44
CA ARG A 454 -22.15 -84.15 15.38
C ARG A 454 -22.34 -82.76 15.98
N VAL A 455 -23.13 -82.61 17.04
CA VAL A 455 -23.33 -81.36 17.77
C VAL A 455 -22.03 -80.91 18.44
N LEU A 456 -21.28 -81.83 19.08
CA LEU A 456 -19.99 -81.54 19.71
C LEU A 456 -18.96 -81.08 18.67
N LYS A 457 -18.87 -81.76 17.53
CA LYS A 457 -18.00 -81.37 16.40
C LYS A 457 -18.41 -80.00 15.83
N ALA A 458 -19.71 -79.71 15.71
CA ALA A 458 -20.20 -78.39 15.29
C ALA A 458 -19.90 -77.28 16.31
N GLN A 459 -20.04 -77.56 17.62
CA GLN A 459 -19.69 -76.61 18.69
C GLN A 459 -18.18 -76.33 18.72
N LEU A 460 -17.33 -77.35 18.53
CA LEU A 460 -15.89 -77.19 18.44
C LEU A 460 -15.48 -76.34 17.23
N THR A 461 -16.00 -76.62 16.03
CA THR A 461 -15.69 -75.81 14.83
C THR A 461 -16.24 -74.38 14.93
N GLN A 462 -17.38 -74.18 15.59
CA GLN A 462 -17.90 -72.84 15.88
C GLN A 462 -17.01 -72.09 16.88
N ALA A 463 -16.54 -72.74 17.95
CA ALA A 463 -15.63 -72.13 18.92
C ALA A 463 -14.25 -71.79 18.32
N GLU A 464 -13.70 -72.64 17.46
CA GLU A 464 -12.49 -72.34 16.70
C GLU A 464 -12.69 -71.15 15.73
N LYS A 465 -13.85 -71.10 15.06
CA LYS A 465 -14.22 -70.00 14.16
C LYS A 465 -14.38 -68.67 14.91
N GLU A 466 -15.08 -68.66 16.04
CA GLU A 466 -15.24 -67.48 16.90
C GLU A 466 -13.88 -67.00 17.46
N ARG A 467 -13.02 -67.93 17.90
CA ARG A 467 -11.65 -67.63 18.35
C ARG A 467 -10.80 -67.00 17.23
N ASN A 468 -10.90 -67.52 16.00
CA ASN A 468 -10.20 -66.96 14.84
C ASN A 468 -10.75 -65.59 14.43
N GLU A 469 -12.07 -65.39 14.47
CA GLU A 469 -12.70 -64.08 14.27
C GLU A 469 -12.33 -63.07 15.36
N GLU A 470 -12.15 -63.51 16.61
CA GLU A 470 -11.66 -62.70 17.72
C GLU A 470 -10.20 -62.28 17.53
N LEU A 471 -9.32 -63.20 17.15
CA LEU A 471 -7.93 -62.90 16.80
C LEU A 471 -7.84 -61.90 15.63
N GLN A 472 -8.68 -62.05 14.61
CA GLN A 472 -8.78 -61.06 13.54
C GLN A 472 -9.32 -59.70 14.01
N ARG A 473 -10.34 -59.67 14.89
CA ARG A 473 -10.87 -58.44 15.48
C ARG A 473 -9.79 -57.72 16.31
N MET A 474 -9.00 -58.47 17.09
CA MET A 474 -7.87 -57.92 17.86
C MET A 474 -6.75 -57.42 16.94
N SER A 475 -6.34 -58.19 15.92
CA SER A 475 -5.31 -57.75 14.95
C SER A 475 -5.73 -56.47 14.20
N LYS A 476 -7.00 -56.36 13.80
CA LYS A 476 -7.57 -55.14 13.19
C LYS A 476 -7.58 -53.95 14.16
N ARG A 477 -7.91 -54.17 15.44
CA ARG A 477 -7.84 -53.14 16.50
C ARG A 477 -6.40 -52.65 16.74
N HIS A 478 -5.42 -53.56 16.77
CA HIS A 478 -4.01 -53.19 16.91
C HIS A 478 -3.53 -52.34 15.74
N ARG A 479 -3.75 -52.80 14.49
CA ARG A 479 -3.40 -52.02 13.29
C ARG A 479 -4.04 -50.63 13.31
N PHE A 480 -5.35 -50.53 13.56
CA PHE A 480 -6.04 -49.24 13.64
C PHE A 480 -5.50 -48.32 14.76
N ALA A 481 -5.05 -48.87 15.89
CA ALA A 481 -4.41 -48.10 16.96
C ALA A 481 -2.99 -47.63 16.57
N ASP A 482 -2.26 -48.41 15.78
CA ASP A 482 -0.95 -48.04 15.24
C ASP A 482 -1.07 -47.01 14.10
N ASP A 483 -2.05 -47.16 13.21
CA ASP A 483 -2.43 -46.18 12.18
C ASP A 483 -2.79 -44.83 12.84
N LEU A 484 -3.55 -44.85 13.94
CA LEU A 484 -3.89 -43.67 14.74
C LEU A 484 -2.65 -43.01 15.38
N ARG A 485 -1.72 -43.79 15.93
CA ARG A 485 -0.46 -43.29 16.48
C ARG A 485 0.39 -42.61 15.40
N GLU A 486 0.49 -43.22 14.22
CA GLU A 486 1.23 -42.63 13.11
C GLU A 486 0.55 -41.36 12.58
N GLN A 487 -0.80 -41.33 12.52
CA GLN A 487 -1.56 -40.13 12.18
C GLN A 487 -1.34 -39.00 13.19
N ILE A 488 -1.33 -39.29 14.49
CA ILE A 488 -1.02 -38.30 15.55
C ILE A 488 0.39 -37.75 15.35
N VAL A 489 1.40 -38.60 15.20
CA VAL A 489 2.80 -38.17 15.00
C VAL A 489 2.98 -37.37 13.70
N ARG A 490 2.29 -37.73 12.61
CA ARG A 490 2.29 -36.93 11.36
C ARG A 490 1.67 -35.55 11.56
N HIS A 491 0.54 -35.46 12.25
CA HIS A 491 -0.16 -34.19 12.52
C HIS A 491 0.58 -33.32 13.55
N GLU A 492 1.27 -33.90 14.52
CA GLU A 492 2.15 -33.17 15.44
C GLU A 492 3.37 -32.61 14.70
N LYS A 493 4.00 -33.38 13.81
CA LYS A 493 5.08 -32.89 12.93
C LYS A 493 4.61 -31.73 12.06
N GLN A 494 3.46 -31.88 11.39
CA GLN A 494 2.87 -30.81 10.58
C GLN A 494 2.65 -29.54 11.41
N LYS A 495 2.12 -29.64 12.64
CA LYS A 495 1.96 -28.47 13.53
C LYS A 495 3.26 -27.86 14.04
N VAL A 496 4.34 -28.63 14.09
CA VAL A 496 5.69 -28.10 14.39
C VAL A 496 6.29 -27.43 13.15
N GLU A 497 6.10 -28.00 11.96
CA GLU A 497 6.53 -27.45 10.67
C GLU A 497 5.77 -26.16 10.32
N GLU A 498 4.44 -26.12 10.48
CA GLU A 498 3.60 -24.91 10.35
C GLU A 498 4.05 -23.81 11.31
N ARG A 499 4.35 -24.16 12.57
CA ARG A 499 4.83 -23.21 13.59
C ARG A 499 6.23 -22.70 13.28
N ALA A 500 7.12 -23.57 12.80
CA ALA A 500 8.46 -23.19 12.37
C ALA A 500 8.38 -22.24 11.16
N ALA A 501 7.59 -22.59 10.13
CA ALA A 501 7.38 -21.75 8.96
C ALA A 501 6.80 -20.38 9.30
N PHE A 502 5.87 -20.29 10.27
CA PHE A 502 5.35 -19.02 10.77
C PHE A 502 6.42 -18.17 11.48
N PHE A 503 7.30 -18.78 12.28
CA PHE A 503 8.42 -18.07 12.88
C PHE A 503 9.49 -17.67 11.85
N ASP A 504 9.80 -18.53 10.87
CA ASP A 504 10.72 -18.23 9.77
C ASP A 504 10.18 -17.10 8.88
N GLU A 505 8.86 -17.07 8.62
CA GLU A 505 8.20 -15.95 7.95
C GLU A 505 8.31 -14.66 8.78
N GLY A 506 8.05 -14.73 10.09
CA GLY A 506 8.25 -13.61 11.01
C GLY A 506 9.68 -13.06 10.99
N VAL A 507 10.69 -13.92 11.09
CA VAL A 507 12.11 -13.55 10.99
C VAL A 507 12.42 -12.94 9.63
N ARG A 508 11.93 -13.51 8.53
CA ARG A 508 12.13 -12.94 7.18
C ARG A 508 11.41 -11.61 6.98
N LEU A 509 10.28 -11.36 7.66
CA LEU A 509 9.60 -10.07 7.65
C LEU A 509 10.37 -9.02 8.48
N ASP A 510 10.89 -9.40 9.65
CA ASP A 510 11.76 -8.54 10.47
C ASP A 510 13.08 -8.21 9.76
N GLU A 511 13.70 -9.17 9.07
CA GLU A 511 14.89 -8.92 8.24
C GLU A 511 14.58 -7.99 7.07
N GLN A 512 13.45 -8.18 6.38
CA GLN A 512 13.01 -7.29 5.30
C GLN A 512 12.70 -5.87 5.82
N ALA A 513 12.04 -5.75 6.98
CA ALA A 513 11.75 -4.47 7.62
C ALA A 513 13.03 -3.77 8.09
N ARG A 514 14.01 -4.51 8.63
CA ARG A 514 15.35 -4.00 8.99
C ARG A 514 16.12 -3.53 7.75
N LEU A 515 16.15 -4.32 6.67
CA LEU A 515 16.80 -3.93 5.41
C LEU A 515 16.11 -2.72 4.76
N ARG A 516 14.78 -2.62 4.85
CA ARG A 516 14.03 -1.43 4.42
C ARG A 516 14.38 -0.20 5.26
N ARG A 517 14.46 -0.32 6.59
CA ARG A 517 14.91 0.78 7.48
C ARG A 517 16.31 1.27 7.12
N ILE A 518 17.29 0.36 7.01
CA ILE A 518 18.67 0.68 6.64
C ILE A 518 18.70 1.43 5.30
N ARG A 519 18.00 0.93 4.26
CA ARG A 519 17.91 1.61 2.97
C ARG A 519 17.26 2.99 3.06
N LEU A 520 16.18 3.14 3.84
CA LEU A 520 15.53 4.43 4.05
C LEU A 520 16.48 5.42 4.77
N ASP A 521 17.29 4.95 5.72
CA ASP A 521 18.28 5.76 6.45
C ASP A 521 19.50 6.13 5.59
N GLU A 522 19.90 5.26 4.65
CA GLU A 522 20.82 5.60 3.56
C GLU A 522 20.24 6.68 2.64
N ILE A 523 18.99 6.55 2.19
CA ILE A 523 18.32 7.54 1.32
C ILE A 523 18.17 8.89 2.05
N LYS A 524 17.73 8.88 3.32
CA LYS A 524 17.61 10.08 4.16
C LYS A 524 18.95 10.81 4.25
N THR A 525 20.03 10.11 4.58
CA THR A 525 21.38 10.71 4.71
C THR A 525 21.93 11.19 3.36
N GLN A 526 21.64 10.49 2.25
CA GLN A 526 21.97 10.96 0.90
C GLN A 526 21.25 12.27 0.55
N LYS A 527 19.92 12.33 0.66
CA LYS A 527 19.12 13.54 0.36
C LYS A 527 19.44 14.73 1.30
N LEU A 528 19.81 14.46 2.55
CA LEU A 528 20.32 15.50 3.47
C LEU A 528 21.68 16.05 3.04
N ASN A 529 22.58 15.19 2.57
CA ASN A 529 23.88 15.61 2.04
C ASN A 529 23.73 16.32 0.68
N GLU A 530 22.74 15.96 -0.15
CA GLU A 530 22.34 16.75 -1.31
C GLU A 530 21.86 18.16 -0.91
N LEU A 531 21.05 18.29 0.15
CA LEU A 531 20.63 19.60 0.67
C LEU A 531 21.80 20.46 1.15
N ARG A 532 22.73 19.88 1.92
CA ARG A 532 23.96 20.56 2.37
C ARG A 532 24.81 21.01 1.17
N ARG A 533 24.97 20.15 0.15
CA ARG A 533 25.67 20.48 -1.11
C ARG A 533 24.95 21.57 -1.92
N ALA A 534 23.63 21.65 -1.85
CA ALA A 534 22.82 22.68 -2.51
C ALA A 534 22.83 24.04 -1.77
N GLY A 535 23.62 24.20 -0.70
CA GLY A 535 23.79 25.48 0.01
C GLY A 535 22.61 25.87 0.90
N VAL A 536 21.71 24.93 1.24
CA VAL A 536 20.62 25.22 2.19
C VAL A 536 21.18 25.40 3.60
N PRO A 537 20.82 26.48 4.34
CA PRO A 537 21.36 26.73 5.67
C PRO A 537 21.10 25.59 6.65
N GLU A 538 22.13 25.22 7.40
CA GLU A 538 22.17 24.03 8.26
C GLU A 538 21.03 23.97 9.31
N LYS A 539 20.52 25.14 9.75
CA LYS A 539 19.28 25.27 10.55
C LYS A 539 18.13 24.43 9.98
N TYR A 540 17.91 24.50 8.66
CA TYR A 540 16.84 23.77 8.00
C TYR A 540 17.17 22.29 7.78
N CYS A 541 18.45 21.95 7.55
CA CYS A 541 18.91 20.57 7.51
C CYS A 541 18.66 19.86 8.86
N ALA A 542 19.00 20.52 9.97
CA ALA A 542 18.76 20.01 11.33
C ALA A 542 17.26 19.92 11.69
N ASP A 543 16.43 20.89 11.27
CA ASP A 543 14.97 20.80 11.41
C ASP A 543 14.36 19.65 10.60
N ILE A 544 14.93 19.31 9.43
CA ILE A 544 14.55 18.12 8.66
C ILE A 544 15.02 16.85 9.38
N GLU A 545 16.29 16.76 9.80
CA GLU A 545 16.83 15.61 10.55
C GLU A 545 15.99 15.32 11.81
N ARG A 546 15.57 16.35 12.56
CA ARG A 546 14.70 16.17 13.72
C ARG A 546 13.31 15.65 13.35
N LYS A 547 12.75 16.04 12.20
CA LYS A 547 11.44 15.53 11.72
C LYS A 547 11.52 14.12 11.16
N ILE A 548 12.62 13.75 10.50
CA ILE A 548 12.89 12.39 10.01
C ILE A 548 13.07 11.40 11.17
N ASN A 549 13.81 11.81 12.19
CA ASN A 549 14.20 10.96 13.32
C ASN A 549 13.18 10.97 14.46
N ALA A 550 12.20 11.88 14.43
CA ALA A 550 11.02 11.77 15.27
C ALA A 550 10.25 10.50 14.87
N PRO A 551 9.84 9.63 15.82
CA PRO A 551 8.94 8.56 15.50
C PRO A 551 7.65 9.16 14.96
N ILE A 552 7.19 8.67 13.80
CA ILE A 552 5.86 9.02 13.29
C ILE A 552 4.85 8.56 14.34
N ASN A 553 4.20 9.52 15.00
CA ASN A 553 3.05 9.24 15.87
C ASN A 553 1.87 8.80 14.98
N VAL A 554 1.89 7.54 14.57
CA VAL A 554 0.70 6.83 14.12
C VAL A 554 -0.27 6.82 15.28
N ASN A 555 -1.32 7.64 15.18
CA ASN A 555 -2.40 7.66 16.16
C ASN A 555 -2.95 6.24 16.32
N THR A 556 -2.91 5.71 17.55
CA THR A 556 -3.16 4.30 17.83
C THR A 556 -4.65 4.01 17.89
N GLU A 557 -5.33 4.11 16.75
CA GLU A 557 -6.79 3.88 16.62
C GLU A 557 -7.15 2.45 16.15
N THR A 558 -6.16 1.60 15.87
CA THR A 558 -6.34 0.26 15.27
C THR A 558 -6.27 -0.92 16.26
N THR A 559 -6.08 -0.69 17.55
CA THR A 559 -5.84 -1.74 18.57
C THR A 559 -7.08 -2.13 19.41
N THR A 560 -8.29 -2.08 18.84
CA THR A 560 -9.52 -2.58 19.49
C THR A 560 -10.36 -3.49 18.57
N ASN A 561 -9.76 -4.55 18.03
CA ASN A 561 -10.53 -5.62 17.37
C ASN A 561 -9.84 -7.00 17.46
N ALA A 562 -9.46 -7.39 18.68
CA ALA A 562 -9.14 -8.79 18.97
C ALA A 562 -10.45 -9.58 19.20
N PRO A 563 -10.78 -10.60 18.40
CA PRO A 563 -11.98 -11.40 18.61
C PRO A 563 -11.82 -12.25 19.88
N ALA A 564 -12.70 -12.04 20.86
CA ALA A 564 -12.74 -12.85 22.07
C ALA A 564 -13.25 -14.26 21.73
N VAL A 565 -12.32 -15.19 21.52
CA VAL A 565 -12.61 -16.63 21.39
C VAL A 565 -13.10 -17.14 22.74
N HIS A 566 -14.21 -17.89 22.73
CA HIS A 566 -14.92 -18.30 23.94
C HIS A 566 -15.35 -19.77 23.90
#